data_AF-A0A816YYH9-F1
#
_entry.id   AF-A0A816YYH9-F1
#
_cell.length_a   1.000
_cell.length_b   1.000
_cell.length_c   1.000
_cell.angle_alpha   90.00
_cell.angle_beta   90.00
_cell.angle_gamma   90.00
#
_symmetry.space_group_name_H-M   'P 1'
#
loop_
_entity.id
_entity.type
_entity.pdbx_description
1 polymer ?
#
loop_
_entity_poly.entity_id
_entity_poly.type
_entity_poly.pdbx_seq_one_letter_code
_entity_poly.pdbx_strand_id
1 'polypeptide(L)'
;NYGGNDVSVLLGYGNGSFQNQMTFSTGSLPQSVAVGDFNNDTQLDIVVANYVSNDVSVLLGFIIIGFMNRIALTAGHGSRPRSVVIADFNNDSRMDVVFANSGSHTIAIFFGDGNYSFSNLTTYSTGSTPVSIAVGDFNNDSRFDIVAANYDSQTVSIFLGYGNGCFTNQSIYSTGPESYPYFVAVGDFNNDTAIDIVVIAQGTNNLGIFLGYGNGTFSNVTLMPMGYGSNPFCVLIGDFNDDRKLDFAVVNKGTDSLSMFLQTC
;
A
#
# COMPACT_ATOMS: atom_id res chain seq x y z
N ASN A 1 10.21 -5.52 10.70
CA ASN A 1 10.48 -6.79 11.41
C ASN A 1 9.22 -7.25 12.14
N TYR A 2 8.43 -8.15 11.55
CA TYR A 2 7.16 -8.61 12.15
C TYR A 2 7.41 -9.23 13.53
N GLY A 3 6.75 -8.71 14.57
CA GLY A 3 6.95 -9.11 15.97
C GLY A 3 8.08 -8.37 16.71
N GLY A 4 8.90 -7.60 16.00
CA GLY A 4 9.85 -6.65 16.58
C GLY A 4 9.21 -5.28 16.84
N ASN A 5 10.03 -4.33 17.27
CA ASN A 5 9.66 -2.91 17.42
C ASN A 5 10.66 -2.03 16.65
N ASP A 6 11.10 -2.52 15.49
CA ASP A 6 12.13 -1.91 14.66
C ASP A 6 11.94 -2.17 13.15
N VAL A 7 12.65 -1.35 12.39
CA VAL A 7 12.93 -1.55 10.96
C VAL A 7 14.42 -1.83 10.79
N SER A 8 14.74 -2.79 9.91
CA SER A 8 16.13 -3.09 9.51
C SER A 8 16.44 -2.43 8.17
N VAL A 9 17.63 -1.83 8.06
CA VAL A 9 18.15 -1.24 6.82
C VAL A 9 19.50 -1.89 6.51
N LEU A 10 19.63 -2.38 5.28
CA LEU A 10 20.85 -2.96 4.75
C LEU A 10 21.26 -2.15 3.52
N LEU A 11 22.40 -1.46 3.59
CA LEU A 11 22.88 -0.63 2.49
C LEU A 11 23.54 -1.50 1.42
N GLY A 12 23.10 -1.36 0.17
CA GLY A 12 23.67 -2.09 -0.96
C GLY A 12 25.03 -1.53 -1.38
N TYR A 13 25.97 -2.40 -1.73
CA TYR A 13 27.25 -2.00 -2.33
C TYR A 13 27.15 -1.74 -3.85
N GLY A 14 25.97 -1.91 -4.46
CA GLY A 14 25.75 -1.77 -5.91
C GLY A 14 26.20 -2.97 -6.75
N ASN A 15 26.71 -4.02 -6.13
CA ASN A 15 27.17 -5.27 -6.78
C ASN A 15 26.30 -6.49 -6.41
N GLY A 16 25.10 -6.26 -5.87
CA GLY A 16 24.20 -7.31 -5.38
C GLY A 16 24.48 -7.79 -3.94
N SER A 17 25.53 -7.29 -3.28
CA SER A 17 25.78 -7.55 -1.86
C SER A 17 25.39 -6.35 -0.98
N PHE A 18 25.20 -6.61 0.32
CA PHE A 18 24.74 -5.63 1.31
C PHE A 18 25.70 -5.52 2.48
N GLN A 19 25.74 -4.34 3.10
CA GLN A 19 26.35 -4.11 4.40
C GLN A 19 25.61 -4.86 5.51
N ASN A 20 26.23 -4.89 6.70
CA ASN A 20 25.57 -5.41 7.89
C ASN A 20 24.28 -4.63 8.18
N GLN A 21 23.28 -5.32 8.71
CA GLN A 21 22.02 -4.69 9.08
C GLN A 21 22.22 -3.61 10.15
N MET A 22 21.51 -2.50 9.98
CA MET A 22 21.28 -1.49 11.00
C MET A 22 19.82 -1.55 11.40
N THR A 23 19.52 -1.42 12.69
CA THR A 23 18.14 -1.43 13.20
C THR A 23 17.78 -0.08 13.80
N PHE A 24 16.55 0.36 13.53
CA PHE A 24 16.01 1.62 14.03
C PHE A 24 14.66 1.38 14.68
N SER A 25 14.48 1.91 15.88
CA SER A 25 13.26 1.70 16.65
C SER A 25 12.05 2.36 16.00
N THR A 26 10.92 1.66 16.03
CA THR A 26 9.61 2.11 15.53
C THR A 26 8.60 2.10 16.67
N GLY A 27 7.31 2.07 16.34
CA GLY A 27 6.26 1.67 17.26
C GLY A 27 6.17 0.14 17.40
N SER A 28 5.14 -0.32 18.11
CA SER A 28 4.94 -1.73 18.44
C SER A 28 4.26 -2.49 17.32
N LEU A 29 4.82 -3.64 16.95
CA LEU A 29 4.34 -4.54 15.89
C LEU A 29 4.22 -3.84 14.52
N PRO A 30 5.35 -3.43 13.90
CA PRO A 30 5.35 -2.79 12.59
C PRO A 30 4.85 -3.76 11.51
N GLN A 31 3.92 -3.30 10.67
CA GLN A 31 3.23 -4.11 9.66
C GLN A 31 3.62 -3.76 8.22
N SER A 32 3.87 -2.49 7.95
CA SER A 32 4.10 -1.97 6.60
C SER A 32 5.09 -0.82 6.67
N VAL A 33 5.89 -0.69 5.60
CA VAL A 33 6.93 0.31 5.45
C VAL A 33 6.82 0.93 4.06
N ALA A 34 7.01 2.24 3.97
CA ALA A 34 7.21 2.97 2.71
C ALA A 34 8.40 3.92 2.86
N VAL A 35 8.93 4.37 1.73
CA VAL A 35 10.19 5.13 1.65
C VAL A 35 10.00 6.31 0.70
N GLY A 36 10.35 7.52 1.13
CA GLY A 36 10.26 8.75 0.34
C GLY A 36 10.95 9.91 1.04
N ASP A 37 11.06 11.06 0.38
CA ASP A 37 11.66 12.27 0.94
C ASP A 37 10.55 13.15 1.55
N PHE A 38 10.43 13.20 2.89
CA PHE A 38 9.38 13.99 3.56
C PHE A 38 9.84 15.40 3.91
N ASN A 39 11.13 15.72 3.77
CA ASN A 39 11.71 17.00 4.15
C ASN A 39 12.43 17.72 3.00
N ASN A 40 12.29 17.24 1.77
CA ASN A 40 12.87 17.77 0.55
C ASN A 40 14.39 17.96 0.63
N ASP A 41 15.09 17.07 1.34
CA ASP A 41 16.54 17.12 1.48
C ASP A 41 17.27 16.16 0.52
N THR A 42 16.54 15.52 -0.39
CA THR A 42 16.96 14.54 -1.40
C THR A 42 17.38 13.19 -0.82
N GLN A 43 17.21 12.98 0.49
CA GLN A 43 17.45 11.72 1.14
C GLN A 43 16.15 10.97 1.36
N LEU A 44 16.24 9.65 1.31
CA LEU A 44 15.10 8.80 1.56
C LEU A 44 14.89 8.62 3.07
N ASP A 45 13.70 8.98 3.50
CA ASP A 45 13.16 8.72 4.83
C ASP A 45 12.33 7.43 4.82
N ILE A 46 11.96 6.94 5.99
CA ILE A 46 11.15 5.74 6.16
C ILE A 46 9.89 6.07 6.93
N VAL A 47 8.74 5.60 6.46
CA VAL A 47 7.49 5.60 7.23
C VAL A 47 7.04 4.19 7.55
N VAL A 48 6.59 3.94 8.78
CA VAL A 48 6.24 2.61 9.29
C VAL A 48 4.89 2.63 10.01
N ALA A 49 3.95 1.82 9.52
CA ALA A 49 2.67 1.59 10.19
C ALA A 49 2.84 0.60 11.36
N ASN A 50 2.46 1.02 12.58
CA ASN A 50 2.65 0.22 13.80
C ASN A 50 1.29 -0.19 14.40
N TYR A 51 1.00 -1.49 14.34
CA TYR A 51 -0.33 -2.01 14.62
C TYR A 51 -0.73 -1.90 16.10
N VAL A 52 0.18 -2.22 17.03
CA VAL A 52 -0.17 -2.27 18.46
C VAL A 52 -0.09 -0.89 19.11
N SER A 53 0.90 -0.07 18.74
CA SER A 53 1.06 1.28 19.28
C SER A 53 0.07 2.28 18.72
N ASN A 54 -0.72 1.93 17.69
CA ASN A 54 -1.72 2.79 17.07
C ASN A 54 -1.12 4.12 16.55
N ASP A 55 0.08 4.02 15.96
CA ASP A 55 0.80 5.16 15.41
C ASP A 55 1.53 4.78 14.10
N VAL A 56 1.92 5.82 13.37
CA VAL A 56 2.83 5.72 12.23
C VAL A 56 4.15 6.38 12.64
N SER A 57 5.26 5.70 12.40
CA SER A 57 6.59 6.23 12.70
C SER A 57 7.22 6.78 11.44
N VAL A 58 7.68 8.02 11.44
CA VAL A 58 8.51 8.61 10.37
C VAL A 58 9.94 8.70 10.89
N LEU A 59 10.87 8.06 10.19
CA LEU A 59 12.28 8.04 10.49
C LEU A 59 12.99 8.84 9.41
N LEU A 60 13.66 9.92 9.81
CA LEU A 60 14.32 10.85 8.89
C LEU A 60 15.75 10.42 8.56
N GLY A 61 16.08 10.32 7.27
CA GLY A 61 17.35 9.87 6.72
C GLY A 61 18.44 10.94 6.79
N PHE A 62 19.68 10.53 7.10
CA PHE A 62 20.85 11.42 7.09
C PHE A 62 22.06 10.76 6.43
N ILE A 63 22.81 11.56 5.64
CA ILE A 63 23.84 11.11 4.68
C ILE A 63 24.94 10.28 5.35
N ILE A 64 25.18 10.51 6.65
CA ILE A 64 26.39 10.07 7.34
C ILE A 64 26.09 9.17 8.56
N ILE A 65 24.88 9.24 9.15
CA ILE A 65 24.63 8.68 10.50
C ILE A 65 23.38 7.78 10.58
N GLY A 66 22.78 7.42 9.45
CA GLY A 66 21.51 6.68 9.45
C GLY A 66 20.34 7.57 9.88
N PHE A 67 19.32 6.99 10.52
CA PHE A 67 18.11 7.71 10.92
C PHE A 67 18.23 8.26 12.34
N MET A 68 18.15 9.58 12.52
CA MET A 68 18.37 10.21 13.83
C MET A 68 17.10 10.59 14.59
N ASN A 69 15.96 10.76 13.91
CA ASN A 69 14.73 11.25 14.56
C ASN A 69 13.53 10.42 14.13
N ARG A 70 12.87 9.80 15.12
CA ARG A 70 11.56 9.17 14.96
C ARG A 70 10.48 10.19 15.34
N ILE A 71 9.64 10.56 14.39
CA ILE A 71 8.39 11.26 14.63
C ILE A 71 7.28 10.20 14.76
N ALA A 72 6.50 10.25 15.83
CA ALA A 72 5.37 9.35 16.05
C ALA A 72 4.06 10.09 15.77
N LEU A 73 3.39 9.72 14.68
CA LEU A 73 2.11 10.27 14.27
C LEU A 73 0.98 9.41 14.81
N THR A 74 0.20 9.94 15.76
CA THR A 74 -0.87 9.16 16.43
C THR A 74 -2.05 8.92 15.49
N ALA A 75 -2.36 7.65 15.21
CA ALA A 75 -3.46 7.25 14.33
C ALA A 75 -4.83 7.19 15.03
N GLY A 76 -4.87 7.48 16.33
CA GLY A 76 -6.05 7.40 17.19
C GLY A 76 -6.14 6.05 17.93
N HIS A 77 -6.79 6.06 19.09
CA HIS A 77 -6.87 4.88 19.96
C HIS A 77 -7.59 3.71 19.27
N GLY A 78 -6.94 2.54 19.22
CA GLY A 78 -7.51 1.33 18.61
C GLY A 78 -7.51 1.32 17.08
N SER A 79 -6.84 2.27 16.42
CA SER A 79 -6.78 2.38 14.95
C SER A 79 -6.12 1.19 14.27
N ARG A 80 -5.09 0.59 14.87
CA ARG A 80 -4.35 -0.57 14.33
C ARG A 80 -3.92 -0.42 12.87
N PRO A 81 -3.01 0.52 12.55
CA PRO A 81 -2.47 0.71 11.20
C PRO A 81 -1.86 -0.59 10.64
N ARG A 82 -2.20 -0.94 9.38
CA ARG A 82 -1.69 -2.17 8.72
C ARG A 82 -0.92 -1.94 7.44
N SER A 83 -1.27 -0.91 6.68
CA SER A 83 -0.66 -0.59 5.39
C SER A 83 -0.47 0.91 5.30
N VAL A 84 0.68 1.34 4.77
CA VAL A 84 1.03 2.74 4.56
C VAL A 84 1.49 2.93 3.12
N VAL A 85 1.10 4.05 2.53
CA VAL A 85 1.54 4.55 1.21
C VAL A 85 1.84 6.04 1.34
N ILE A 86 2.65 6.54 0.42
CA ILE A 86 3.04 7.95 0.39
C ILE A 86 2.90 8.48 -1.02
N ALA A 87 2.44 9.72 -1.13
CA ALA A 87 2.31 10.48 -2.36
C ALA A 87 1.95 11.93 -2.01
N ASP A 88 1.99 12.82 -3.00
CA ASP A 88 1.52 14.21 -2.88
C ASP A 88 0.01 14.26 -3.20
N PHE A 89 -0.86 14.03 -2.21
CA PHE A 89 -2.31 13.93 -2.42
C PHE A 89 -3.01 15.30 -2.49
N ASN A 90 -2.30 16.38 -2.17
CA ASN A 90 -2.82 17.75 -2.19
C ASN A 90 -2.12 18.66 -3.23
N ASN A 91 -1.22 18.12 -4.04
CA ASN A 91 -0.45 18.79 -5.08
C ASN A 91 0.40 19.96 -4.57
N ASP A 92 0.93 19.88 -3.35
CA ASP A 92 1.82 20.90 -2.77
C ASP A 92 3.32 20.57 -2.93
N SER A 93 3.64 19.51 -3.68
CA SER A 93 4.98 18.97 -3.92
C SER A 93 5.67 18.44 -2.67
N ARG A 94 4.91 17.96 -1.69
CA ARG A 94 5.43 17.32 -0.47
C ARG A 94 4.79 15.95 -0.31
N MET A 95 5.53 15.05 0.32
CA MET A 95 5.04 13.70 0.57
C MET A 95 4.08 13.70 1.75
N ASP A 96 2.85 13.26 1.49
CA ASP A 96 1.85 12.96 2.51
C ASP A 96 1.89 11.47 2.87
N VAL A 97 1.29 11.14 4.00
CA VAL A 97 1.24 9.76 4.52
C VAL A 97 -0.21 9.32 4.61
N VAL A 98 -0.57 8.30 3.83
CA VAL A 98 -1.88 7.64 3.90
C VAL A 98 -1.73 6.24 4.45
N PHE A 99 -2.63 5.82 5.33
CA PHE A 99 -2.58 4.50 5.93
C PHE A 99 -3.96 3.91 6.24
N ALA A 100 -4.03 2.58 6.19
CA ALA A 100 -5.22 1.80 6.51
C ALA A 100 -5.26 1.45 8.00
N ASN A 101 -6.33 1.85 8.68
CA ASN A 101 -6.59 1.58 10.08
C ASN A 101 -7.59 0.43 10.23
N SER A 102 -7.05 -0.77 10.38
CA SER A 102 -7.85 -1.98 10.46
C SER A 102 -8.83 -1.99 11.64
N GLY A 103 -8.44 -1.41 12.78
CA GLY A 103 -9.23 -1.43 14.01
C GLY A 103 -10.30 -0.35 14.08
N SER A 104 -10.13 0.77 13.36
CA SER A 104 -11.13 1.84 13.28
C SER A 104 -11.93 1.85 11.98
N HIS A 105 -11.68 0.90 11.06
CA HIS A 105 -12.43 0.77 9.80
C HIS A 105 -12.32 2.04 8.93
N THR A 106 -11.14 2.66 8.91
CA THR A 106 -10.86 3.91 8.18
C THR A 106 -9.58 3.83 7.36
N ILE A 107 -9.49 4.66 6.32
CA ILE A 107 -8.20 5.17 5.86
C ILE A 107 -7.96 6.53 6.52
N ALA A 108 -6.71 6.89 6.74
CA ALA A 108 -6.37 8.17 7.32
C ALA A 108 -5.14 8.78 6.64
N ILE A 109 -5.07 10.11 6.69
CA ILE A 109 -4.05 10.91 6.03
C ILE A 109 -3.43 11.93 6.99
N PHE A 110 -2.12 12.07 6.89
CA PHE A 110 -1.33 13.18 7.41
C PHE A 110 -0.70 13.92 6.23
N PHE A 111 -0.98 15.21 6.07
CA PHE A 111 -0.34 16.03 5.04
C PHE A 111 1.04 16.48 5.52
N GLY A 112 2.05 16.38 4.67
CA GLY A 112 3.42 16.76 4.98
C GLY A 112 3.65 18.25 4.77
N ASP A 113 4.25 18.95 5.73
CA ASP A 113 4.60 20.36 5.58
C ASP A 113 6.00 20.58 4.96
N GLY A 114 6.70 19.50 4.60
CA GLY A 114 8.04 19.55 3.99
C GLY A 114 9.16 20.02 4.94
N ASN A 115 8.85 20.19 6.23
CA ASN A 115 9.76 20.71 7.25
C ASN A 115 9.66 19.91 8.57
N TYR A 116 9.51 18.58 8.44
CA TYR A 116 9.35 17.65 9.57
C TYR A 116 8.03 17.77 10.34
N SER A 117 7.11 18.61 9.88
CA SER A 117 5.76 18.75 10.43
C SER A 117 4.75 18.03 9.56
N PHE A 118 3.67 17.59 10.19
CA PHE A 118 2.52 16.98 9.56
C PHE A 118 1.24 17.64 10.07
N SER A 119 0.22 17.69 9.22
CA SER A 119 -1.09 18.24 9.57
C SER A 119 -1.77 17.45 10.69
N ASN A 120 -2.95 17.94 11.11
CA ASN A 120 -3.86 17.10 11.89
C ASN A 120 -4.35 15.91 11.07
N LEU A 121 -4.61 14.81 11.76
CA LEU A 121 -5.14 13.57 11.18
C LEU A 121 -6.52 13.82 10.55
N THR A 122 -6.66 13.48 9.28
CA THR A 122 -7.96 13.40 8.60
C THR A 122 -8.31 11.94 8.33
N THR A 123 -9.56 11.54 8.55
CA THR A 123 -10.00 10.15 8.39
C THR A 123 -11.19 10.03 7.47
N TYR A 124 -11.24 8.93 6.72
CA TYR A 124 -12.34 8.56 5.85
C TYR A 124 -12.80 7.14 6.19
N SER A 125 -14.10 6.96 6.41
CA SER A 125 -14.68 5.64 6.62
C SER A 125 -14.54 4.78 5.37
N THR A 126 -14.13 3.53 5.53
CA THR A 126 -14.05 2.52 4.47
C THR A 126 -14.89 1.29 4.83
N GLY A 127 -14.68 0.15 4.17
CA GLY A 127 -15.21 -1.13 4.61
C GLY A 127 -14.54 -1.64 5.88
N SER A 128 -15.01 -2.79 6.37
CA SER A 128 -14.51 -3.37 7.62
C SER A 128 -13.13 -3.97 7.49
N THR A 129 -12.28 -3.64 8.48
CA THR A 129 -10.90 -4.13 8.59
C THR A 129 -10.12 -3.90 7.30
N PRO A 130 -9.82 -2.64 6.94
CA PRO A 130 -8.94 -2.36 5.82
C PRO A 130 -7.51 -2.84 6.14
N VAL A 131 -6.90 -3.57 5.21
CA VAL A 131 -5.63 -4.28 5.46
C VAL A 131 -4.51 -3.91 4.51
N SER A 132 -4.85 -3.41 3.33
CA SER A 132 -3.92 -3.02 2.29
C SER A 132 -4.51 -1.84 1.52
N ILE A 133 -3.66 -0.90 1.14
CA ILE A 133 -4.01 0.24 0.29
C ILE A 133 -3.01 0.37 -0.85
N ALA A 134 -3.48 0.89 -1.98
CA ALA A 134 -2.67 1.25 -3.13
C ALA A 134 -3.17 2.58 -3.73
N VAL A 135 -2.32 3.21 -4.53
CA VAL A 135 -2.50 4.57 -5.07
C VAL A 135 -2.32 4.56 -6.58
N GLY A 136 -3.19 5.26 -7.30
CA GLY A 136 -3.12 5.43 -8.75
C GLY A 136 -4.09 6.53 -9.22
N ASP A 137 -4.00 6.93 -10.48
CA ASP A 137 -5.00 7.78 -11.14
C ASP A 137 -6.05 6.88 -11.81
N PHE A 138 -7.18 6.64 -11.16
CA PHE A 138 -8.21 5.72 -11.63
C PHE A 138 -9.22 6.37 -12.59
N ASN A 139 -9.23 7.71 -12.68
CA ASN A 139 -10.16 8.48 -13.47
C ASN A 139 -9.51 9.39 -14.54
N ASN A 140 -8.20 9.25 -14.75
CA ASN A 140 -7.39 9.99 -15.71
C ASN A 140 -7.43 11.51 -15.50
N ASP A 141 -7.55 11.97 -14.26
CA ASP A 141 -7.55 13.40 -13.93
C ASP A 141 -6.19 13.93 -13.42
N SER A 142 -5.17 13.08 -13.49
CA SER A 142 -3.79 13.33 -13.05
C SER A 142 -3.66 13.61 -11.56
N ARG A 143 -4.55 13.04 -10.73
CA ARG A 143 -4.49 13.11 -9.26
C ARG A 143 -4.43 11.72 -8.68
N PHE A 144 -3.90 11.65 -7.47
CA PHE A 144 -3.82 10.38 -6.75
C PHE A 144 -5.17 10.01 -6.12
N ASP A 145 -5.68 8.88 -6.55
CA ASP A 145 -6.80 8.16 -5.95
C ASP A 145 -6.30 7.03 -5.05
N ILE A 146 -7.18 6.49 -4.21
CA ILE A 146 -6.84 5.42 -3.25
C ILE A 146 -7.79 4.25 -3.42
N VAL A 147 -7.24 3.03 -3.45
CA VAL A 147 -8.01 1.80 -3.26
C VAL A 147 -7.62 1.14 -1.94
N ALA A 148 -8.60 0.64 -1.19
CA ALA A 148 -8.42 -0.09 0.06
C ALA A 148 -9.04 -1.48 -0.02
N ALA A 149 -8.28 -2.52 0.35
CA ALA A 149 -8.79 -3.88 0.55
C ALA A 149 -9.41 -4.02 1.95
N ASN A 150 -10.71 -4.30 2.01
CA ASN A 150 -11.45 -4.45 3.27
C ASN A 150 -11.69 -5.94 3.56
N TYR A 151 -10.83 -6.51 4.41
CA TYR A 151 -10.74 -7.95 4.62
C TYR A 151 -12.07 -8.56 5.09
N ASP A 152 -12.67 -8.01 6.14
CA ASP A 152 -13.90 -8.57 6.73
C ASP A 152 -15.15 -8.21 5.92
N SER A 153 -15.13 -7.07 5.21
CA SER A 153 -16.23 -6.68 4.33
C SER A 153 -16.22 -7.39 2.98
N GLN A 154 -15.15 -8.12 2.62
CA GLN A 154 -15.03 -8.83 1.34
C GLN A 154 -15.23 -7.90 0.13
N THR A 155 -14.64 -6.71 0.24
CA THR A 155 -14.77 -5.64 -0.76
C THR A 155 -13.46 -4.90 -0.94
N VAL A 156 -13.34 -4.18 -2.06
CA VAL A 156 -12.43 -3.04 -2.18
C VAL A 156 -13.23 -1.74 -2.16
N SER A 157 -12.67 -0.70 -1.54
CA SER A 157 -13.21 0.66 -1.54
C SER A 157 -12.30 1.58 -2.34
N ILE A 158 -12.88 2.38 -3.23
CA ILE A 158 -12.17 3.35 -4.06
C ILE A 158 -12.57 4.77 -3.68
N PHE A 159 -11.57 5.61 -3.48
CA PHE A 159 -11.69 7.03 -3.13
C PHE A 159 -11.01 7.85 -4.23
N LEU A 160 -11.78 8.64 -4.98
CA LEU A 160 -11.21 9.52 -6.00
C LEU A 160 -10.73 10.82 -5.35
N GLY A 161 -9.52 11.25 -5.66
CA GLY A 161 -8.88 12.43 -5.11
C GLY A 161 -9.31 13.70 -5.85
N TYR A 162 -9.60 14.75 -5.11
CA TYR A 162 -9.79 16.09 -5.70
C TYR A 162 -8.47 16.83 -5.92
N GLY A 163 -7.34 16.24 -5.52
CA GLY A 163 -6.00 16.82 -5.66
C GLY A 163 -5.74 18.01 -4.75
N ASN A 164 -6.56 18.17 -3.70
CA ASN A 164 -6.41 19.17 -2.64
C ASN A 164 -6.42 18.52 -1.25
N GLY A 165 -6.15 17.21 -1.19
CA GLY A 165 -6.22 16.39 0.02
C GLY A 165 -7.62 15.89 0.38
N CYS A 166 -8.68 16.33 -0.29
CA CYS A 166 -10.02 15.76 -0.11
C CYS A 166 -10.27 14.61 -1.10
N PHE A 167 -11.10 13.66 -0.68
CA PHE A 167 -11.53 12.52 -1.50
C PHE A 167 -13.05 12.46 -1.63
N THR A 168 -13.54 11.78 -2.66
CA THR A 168 -14.95 11.42 -2.80
C THR A 168 -15.40 10.49 -1.67
N ASN A 169 -16.71 10.30 -1.56
CA ASN A 169 -17.23 9.12 -0.86
C ASN A 169 -16.73 7.84 -1.55
N GLN A 170 -16.56 6.78 -0.77
CA GLN A 170 -16.11 5.49 -1.30
C GLN A 170 -17.10 4.90 -2.31
N SER A 171 -16.55 4.41 -3.43
CA SER A 171 -17.22 3.43 -4.28
C SER A 171 -16.80 2.03 -3.83
N ILE A 172 -17.75 1.10 -3.71
CA ILE A 172 -17.50 -0.22 -3.11
C ILE A 172 -17.73 -1.31 -4.16
N TYR A 173 -16.75 -2.20 -4.29
CA TYR A 173 -16.80 -3.34 -5.21
C TYR A 173 -16.60 -4.64 -4.43
N SER A 174 -17.46 -5.62 -4.67
CA SER A 174 -17.35 -6.94 -4.04
C SER A 174 -16.19 -7.74 -4.62
N THR A 175 -15.39 -8.37 -3.77
CA THR A 175 -14.35 -9.33 -4.17
C THR A 175 -14.86 -10.78 -4.18
N GLY A 176 -16.17 -10.97 -3.97
CA GLY A 176 -16.84 -12.27 -3.92
C GLY A 176 -17.02 -12.80 -2.49
N PRO A 177 -17.96 -13.75 -2.29
CA PRO A 177 -18.22 -14.34 -0.99
C PRO A 177 -17.00 -15.10 -0.46
N GLU A 178 -16.73 -14.95 0.83
CA GLU A 178 -15.62 -15.58 1.55
C GLU A 178 -14.23 -15.27 0.97
N SER A 179 -14.11 -14.17 0.20
CA SER A 179 -12.87 -13.81 -0.51
C SER A 179 -11.76 -13.34 0.43
N TYR A 180 -12.11 -12.56 1.46
CA TYR A 180 -11.19 -11.95 2.43
C TYR A 180 -9.96 -11.29 1.75
N PRO A 181 -10.17 -10.15 1.06
CA PRO A 181 -9.12 -9.51 0.30
C PRO A 181 -8.00 -9.02 1.22
N TYR A 182 -6.77 -9.48 0.96
CA TYR A 182 -5.63 -9.29 1.85
C TYR A 182 -4.62 -8.25 1.33
N PHE A 183 -4.47 -8.17 0.01
CA PHE A 183 -3.49 -7.29 -0.64
C PHE A 183 -4.11 -6.70 -1.90
N VAL A 184 -3.86 -5.42 -2.15
CA VAL A 184 -4.21 -4.72 -3.40
C VAL A 184 -2.96 -4.21 -4.07
N ALA A 185 -2.95 -4.26 -5.39
CA ALA A 185 -1.97 -3.60 -6.24
C ALA A 185 -2.66 -3.05 -7.49
N VAL A 186 -2.05 -2.06 -8.14
CA VAL A 186 -2.66 -1.35 -9.26
C VAL A 186 -1.67 -1.17 -10.40
N GLY A 187 -2.18 -1.11 -11.62
CA GLY A 187 -1.40 -0.99 -12.86
C GLY A 187 -2.28 -1.23 -14.07
N ASP A 188 -1.81 -0.91 -15.26
CA ASP A 188 -2.50 -1.26 -16.51
C ASP A 188 -2.14 -2.70 -16.90
N PHE A 189 -3.04 -3.65 -16.66
CA PHE A 189 -2.78 -5.09 -16.85
C PHE A 189 -3.38 -5.64 -18.14
N ASN A 190 -4.18 -4.86 -18.83
CA ASN A 190 -4.78 -5.22 -20.12
C ASN A 190 -4.25 -4.35 -21.28
N ASN A 191 -3.35 -3.41 -20.99
CA ASN A 191 -2.71 -2.48 -21.91
C ASN A 191 -3.73 -1.55 -22.61
N ASP A 192 -4.75 -1.10 -21.88
CA ASP A 192 -5.79 -0.17 -22.35
C ASP A 192 -5.61 1.27 -21.84
N THR A 193 -4.51 1.55 -21.13
CA THR A 193 -4.13 2.81 -20.48
C THR A 193 -4.92 3.19 -19.23
N ALA A 194 -6.02 2.50 -18.92
CA ALA A 194 -6.69 2.67 -17.64
C ALA A 194 -5.98 1.85 -16.56
N ILE A 195 -5.91 2.39 -15.35
CA ILE A 195 -5.39 1.63 -14.22
C ILE A 195 -6.42 0.59 -13.78
N ASP A 196 -5.98 -0.66 -13.74
CA ASP A 196 -6.70 -1.80 -13.18
C ASP A 196 -6.33 -2.04 -11.72
N ILE A 197 -7.14 -2.83 -11.02
CA ILE A 197 -6.88 -3.25 -9.63
C ILE A 197 -6.76 -4.77 -9.58
N VAL A 198 -5.68 -5.25 -8.96
CA VAL A 198 -5.50 -6.65 -8.60
C VAL A 198 -5.63 -6.82 -7.10
N VAL A 199 -6.31 -7.89 -6.70
CA VAL A 199 -6.60 -8.23 -5.31
C VAL A 199 -6.19 -9.67 -5.03
N ILE A 200 -5.47 -9.89 -3.94
CA ILE A 200 -5.26 -11.23 -3.41
C ILE A 200 -6.39 -11.59 -2.44
N ALA A 201 -7.20 -12.58 -2.82
CA ALA A 201 -8.32 -13.09 -2.03
C ALA A 201 -7.92 -14.38 -1.31
N GLN A 202 -7.51 -14.27 -0.05
CA GLN A 202 -6.95 -15.38 0.72
C GLN A 202 -7.97 -16.49 1.00
N GLY A 203 -9.22 -16.14 1.32
CA GLY A 203 -10.20 -17.15 1.70
C GLY A 203 -10.58 -18.09 0.57
N THR A 204 -10.55 -17.59 -0.66
CA THR A 204 -10.88 -18.38 -1.86
C THR A 204 -9.66 -18.85 -2.64
N ASN A 205 -8.43 -18.53 -2.20
CA ASN A 205 -7.18 -18.83 -2.90
C ASN A 205 -7.16 -18.30 -4.34
N ASN A 206 -7.67 -17.09 -4.55
CA ASN A 206 -7.78 -16.46 -5.87
C ASN A 206 -6.96 -15.17 -5.94
N LEU A 207 -6.50 -14.87 -7.15
CA LEU A 207 -6.17 -13.52 -7.58
C LEU A 207 -7.41 -12.95 -8.28
N GLY A 208 -7.94 -11.84 -7.79
CA GLY A 208 -9.05 -11.12 -8.39
C GLY A 208 -8.55 -9.92 -9.20
N ILE A 209 -9.15 -9.65 -10.35
CA ILE A 209 -8.85 -8.49 -11.20
C ILE A 209 -10.12 -7.69 -11.43
N PHE A 210 -10.04 -6.38 -11.21
CA PHE A 210 -11.03 -5.40 -11.62
C PHE A 210 -10.42 -4.55 -12.73
N LEU A 211 -10.99 -4.62 -13.94
CA LEU A 211 -10.53 -3.79 -15.05
C LEU A 211 -11.04 -2.37 -14.88
N GLY A 212 -10.16 -1.39 -15.01
CA GLY A 212 -10.49 0.03 -14.97
C GLY A 212 -11.12 0.48 -16.28
N TYR A 213 -12.05 1.44 -16.20
CA TYR A 213 -12.57 2.12 -17.38
C TYR A 213 -11.99 3.53 -17.57
N GLY A 214 -11.03 3.92 -16.72
CA GLY A 214 -10.35 5.23 -16.79
C GLY A 214 -11.24 6.42 -16.44
N ASN A 215 -12.35 6.19 -15.76
CA ASN A 215 -13.31 7.21 -15.31
C ASN A 215 -13.67 7.06 -13.82
N GLY A 216 -12.86 6.30 -13.07
CA GLY A 216 -13.10 5.97 -11.66
C GLY A 216 -14.07 4.80 -11.44
N THR A 217 -14.57 4.17 -12.50
CA THR A 217 -15.39 2.95 -12.43
C THR A 217 -14.63 1.73 -12.93
N PHE A 218 -15.03 0.56 -12.43
CA PHE A 218 -14.35 -0.72 -12.67
C PHE A 218 -15.32 -1.82 -13.09
N SER A 219 -14.81 -2.85 -13.74
CA SER A 219 -15.54 -4.07 -14.05
C SER A 219 -15.98 -4.82 -12.78
N ASN A 220 -16.78 -5.87 -12.95
CA ASN A 220 -16.88 -6.88 -11.89
C ASN A 220 -15.57 -7.65 -11.76
N VAL A 221 -15.34 -8.23 -10.58
CA VAL A 221 -14.13 -9.02 -10.32
C VAL A 221 -14.07 -10.25 -11.23
N THR A 222 -12.92 -10.44 -11.89
CA THR A 222 -12.56 -11.70 -12.55
C THR A 222 -11.63 -12.46 -11.62
N LEU A 223 -11.98 -13.70 -11.28
CA LEU A 223 -11.21 -14.52 -10.33
C LEU A 223 -10.34 -15.54 -11.07
N MET A 224 -9.07 -15.57 -10.72
CA MET A 224 -8.07 -16.52 -11.19
C MET A 224 -7.66 -17.44 -10.03
N PRO A 225 -7.92 -18.75 -10.11
CA PRO A 225 -7.51 -19.69 -9.08
C PRO A 225 -5.99 -19.84 -9.01
N MET A 226 -5.42 -19.66 -7.82
CA MET A 226 -3.98 -19.89 -7.56
C MET A 226 -3.68 -21.36 -7.21
N GLY A 227 -4.72 -22.19 -7.12
CA GLY A 227 -4.62 -23.59 -6.75
C GLY A 227 -4.97 -23.86 -5.29
N TYR A 228 -5.37 -25.09 -5.01
CA TYR A 228 -5.78 -25.52 -3.68
C TYR A 228 -4.64 -25.41 -2.68
N GLY A 229 -4.89 -24.78 -1.53
CA GLY A 229 -3.91 -24.62 -0.46
C GLY A 229 -2.80 -23.60 -0.77
N SER A 230 -2.89 -22.83 -1.86
CA SER A 230 -1.88 -21.82 -2.20
C SER A 230 -1.71 -20.73 -1.14
N ASN A 231 -2.81 -20.29 -0.50
CA ASN A 231 -2.80 -19.20 0.48
C ASN A 231 -1.97 -18.00 -0.02
N PRO A 232 -2.43 -17.35 -1.11
CA PRO A 232 -1.69 -16.25 -1.72
C PRO A 232 -1.60 -15.08 -0.76
N PHE A 233 -0.46 -14.39 -0.72
CA PHE A 233 -0.20 -13.37 0.29
C PHE A 233 -0.02 -11.97 -0.26
N CYS A 234 0.78 -11.84 -1.32
CA CYS A 234 1.03 -10.59 -2.00
C CYS A 234 1.27 -10.84 -3.49
N VAL A 235 1.14 -9.77 -4.26
CA VAL A 235 1.49 -9.74 -5.68
C VAL A 235 2.53 -8.66 -5.89
N LEU A 236 3.54 -8.98 -6.71
CA LEU A 236 4.47 -8.02 -7.27
C LEU A 236 4.12 -7.83 -8.74
N ILE A 237 4.24 -6.59 -9.19
CA ILE A 237 3.97 -6.18 -10.57
C ILE A 237 5.28 -5.69 -11.16
N GLY A 238 5.54 -6.08 -12.40
CA GLY A 238 6.67 -5.57 -13.17
C GLY A 238 6.74 -6.27 -14.52
N ASP A 239 7.53 -5.71 -15.41
CA ASP A 239 7.94 -6.42 -16.61
C ASP A 239 9.04 -7.41 -16.23
N PHE A 240 8.69 -8.71 -16.11
CA PHE A 240 9.63 -9.74 -15.66
C PHE A 240 10.30 -10.47 -16.82
N ASN A 241 9.89 -10.20 -18.07
CA ASN A 241 10.36 -10.88 -19.27
C ASN A 241 10.92 -9.92 -20.36
N ASP A 242 10.98 -8.62 -20.10
CA ASP A 242 11.43 -7.53 -20.97
C ASP A 242 10.56 -7.34 -22.23
N ASP A 243 9.24 -7.57 -22.12
CA ASP A 243 8.27 -7.38 -23.20
C ASP A 243 7.48 -6.06 -23.14
N ARG A 244 7.77 -5.24 -22.12
CA ARG A 244 7.14 -3.94 -21.80
C ARG A 244 5.68 -4.02 -21.39
N LYS A 245 5.21 -5.19 -20.96
CA LYS A 245 3.89 -5.37 -20.37
C LYS A 245 4.03 -5.68 -18.88
N LEU A 246 2.97 -5.40 -18.12
CA LEU A 246 2.97 -5.66 -16.69
C LEU A 246 2.62 -7.12 -16.44
N ASP A 247 3.56 -7.86 -15.88
CA ASP A 247 3.37 -9.22 -15.40
C ASP A 247 3.05 -9.25 -13.90
N PHE A 248 2.62 -10.42 -13.42
CA PHE A 248 2.39 -10.66 -11.99
C PHE A 248 3.34 -11.73 -11.43
N ALA A 249 3.81 -11.51 -10.22
CA ALA A 249 4.45 -12.53 -9.39
C ALA A 249 3.71 -12.65 -8.06
N VAL A 250 3.08 -13.81 -7.80
CA VAL A 250 2.26 -14.06 -6.61
C VAL A 250 2.99 -14.97 -5.64
N VAL A 251 3.14 -14.51 -4.40
CA VAL A 251 3.74 -15.30 -3.32
C VAL A 251 2.68 -16.16 -2.65
N ASN A 252 2.86 -17.48 -2.68
CA ASN A 252 1.94 -18.46 -2.11
C ASN A 252 2.53 -19.04 -0.82
N LYS A 253 1.96 -18.68 0.33
CA LYS A 253 2.46 -19.12 1.63
C LYS A 253 2.16 -20.57 1.96
N GLY A 254 1.06 -21.10 1.43
CA GLY A 254 0.63 -22.46 1.76
C GLY A 254 1.37 -23.53 0.97
N THR A 255 1.96 -23.17 -0.18
CA THR A 255 2.72 -24.08 -1.05
C THR A 255 4.20 -23.74 -1.14
N ASP A 256 4.70 -22.77 -0.36
CA ASP A 256 6.08 -22.29 -0.39
C ASP A 256 6.60 -21.98 -1.80
N SER A 257 5.76 -21.31 -2.61
CA SER A 257 6.03 -21.09 -4.03
C SER A 257 5.79 -19.66 -4.48
N LEU A 258 6.39 -19.32 -5.62
CA LEU A 258 6.13 -18.08 -6.38
C LEU A 258 5.48 -18.48 -7.70
N SER A 259 4.27 -17.97 -7.98
CA SER A 259 3.60 -18.14 -9.28
C SER A 259 3.84 -16.92 -10.15
N MET A 260 4.33 -17.11 -11.36
CA MET A 260 4.52 -16.05 -12.35
C MET A 260 3.43 -16.11 -13.41
N PHE A 261 2.80 -14.98 -13.71
CA PHE A 261 1.81 -14.84 -14.77
C PHE A 261 2.33 -13.81 -15.76
N LEU A 262 2.73 -14.28 -16.94
CA LEU A 262 3.28 -13.43 -17.98
C LEU A 262 2.19 -13.01 -18.96
N GLN A 263 2.15 -11.73 -19.29
CA GLN A 263 1.21 -11.20 -20.27
C GLN A 263 1.69 -11.49 -21.70
N THR A 264 1.23 -12.60 -22.27
CA THR A 264 1.79 -13.13 -23.53
C THR A 264 1.17 -12.58 -24.83
N CYS A 265 0.13 -11.75 -24.76
CA CYS A 265 -0.61 -11.23 -25.93
C CYS A 265 -0.88 -9.75 -25.82
#